data_AF-A0A3M8GG55-F1
#
_entry.id   AF-A0A3M8GG55-F1
#
_cell.length_a   1.000
_cell.length_b   1.000
_cell.length_c   1.000
_cell.angle_alpha   90.00
_cell.angle_beta   90.00
_cell.angle_gamma   90.00
#
_symmetry.space_group_name_H-M   'P 1'
#
loop_
_entity.id
_entity.type
_entity.pdbx_description
1 polymer ?
#
loop_
_entity_poly.entity_id
_entity_poly.type
_entity_poly.pdbx_seq_one_letter_code
_entity_poly.pdbx_strand_id
1 'polypeptide(L)'
;MKNKYLLVLCAILLLGISCRNKPTSKSVGEDDSEIVVSSRQDQESLKNNSVENAKDCDDFIDQYEAWSQEYVAFLSKYKDDPMKAVTSKEYQEMMQRASSWSQQWLSISVSCAQNSKYEERMQEITDKVEQKIAELGF
;
A
#
# COMPACT_ATOMS: atom_id res chain seq x y z
N MET A 1 -40.41 -1.90 -0.32
CA MET A 1 -39.68 -2.54 0.81
C MET A 1 -38.17 -2.24 0.74
N LYS A 2 -37.75 -0.97 0.70
CA LYS A 2 -36.31 -0.61 0.62
C LYS A 2 -35.82 0.33 1.74
N ASN A 3 -36.73 0.94 2.51
CA ASN A 3 -36.38 1.86 3.61
C ASN A 3 -36.24 1.20 4.99
N LYS A 4 -36.48 -0.13 5.10
CA LYS A 4 -36.40 -0.82 6.40
C LYS A 4 -34.97 -1.22 6.78
N TYR A 5 -34.11 -1.50 5.80
CA TYR A 5 -32.71 -1.89 6.04
C TYR A 5 -31.83 -0.70 6.43
N LEU A 6 -32.16 0.51 5.96
CA LEU A 6 -31.42 1.74 6.30
C LEU A 6 -31.56 2.10 7.80
N LEU A 7 -32.74 1.88 8.38
CA LEU A 7 -32.99 2.12 9.81
C LEU A 7 -32.28 1.10 10.72
N VAL A 8 -32.12 -0.15 10.26
CA VAL A 8 -31.40 -1.19 11.01
C VAL A 8 -29.90 -0.94 11.00
N LEU A 9 -29.34 -0.41 9.91
CA LEU A 9 -27.91 -0.10 9.81
C LEU A 9 -27.49 1.09 10.70
N CYS A 10 -28.35 2.10 10.87
CA CYS A 10 -28.10 3.23 11.78
C CYS A 10 -28.15 2.84 13.26
N ALA A 11 -28.91 1.81 13.64
CA ALA A 11 -29.03 1.38 15.03
C ALA A 11 -27.76 0.69 15.57
N ILE A 12 -26.98 0.05 14.69
CA ILE A 12 -25.76 -0.68 15.08
C ILE A 12 -24.59 0.29 15.35
N LEU A 13 -24.55 1.44 14.67
CA LEU A 13 -23.50 2.45 14.85
C LEU A 13 -23.60 3.23 16.17
N LEU A 14 -24.77 3.26 16.81
CA LEU A 14 -24.98 4.03 18.04
C LEU A 14 -24.70 3.24 19.33
N LEU A 15 -24.44 1.94 19.24
CA LEU A 15 -24.18 1.08 20.41
C LEU A 15 -22.68 0.93 20.76
N GLY A 16 -21.78 1.53 19.99
CA GLY A 16 -20.32 1.39 20.16
C GLY A 16 -19.63 2.39 21.09
N ILE A 17 -20.31 3.42 21.61
CA ILE A 17 -19.68 4.51 22.39
C ILE A 17 -20.00 4.40 23.90
N SER A 18 -19.90 3.20 24.47
CA SER A 18 -20.12 3.03 25.92
C SER A 18 -19.18 2.00 26.53
N CYS A 19 -17.88 2.26 26.44
CA CYS A 19 -16.90 1.80 27.42
C CYS A 19 -16.32 3.01 28.16
N ARG A 20 -17.10 3.40 29.15
CA ARG A 20 -16.83 4.32 30.26
C ARG A 20 -15.71 3.74 31.13
N ASN A 21 -14.51 4.34 31.11
CA ASN A 21 -13.51 4.18 32.17
C ASN A 21 -13.21 5.52 32.85
N LYS A 22 -13.09 5.41 34.17
CA LYS A 22 -13.33 6.40 35.22
C LYS A 22 -12.16 7.40 35.37
N PRO A 23 -12.41 8.71 35.61
CA PRO A 23 -11.36 9.64 35.95
C PRO A 23 -11.00 9.51 37.44
N THR A 24 -9.75 9.19 37.74
CA THR A 24 -9.18 9.38 39.09
C THR A 24 -8.22 10.57 39.02
N SER A 25 -8.69 11.69 39.55
CA SER A 25 -7.87 12.85 39.89
C SER A 25 -6.85 12.45 40.96
N LYS A 26 -5.56 12.65 40.68
CA LYS A 26 -4.60 13.07 41.70
C LYS A 26 -3.49 13.91 41.07
N SER A 27 -3.30 15.07 41.68
CA SER A 27 -2.47 16.21 41.32
C SER A 27 -0.96 15.98 41.50
N VAL A 28 -0.20 16.62 40.60
CA VAL A 28 1.09 17.32 40.79
C VAL A 28 2.30 16.50 41.22
N GLY A 29 3.33 16.55 40.36
CA GLY A 29 4.73 16.29 40.67
C GLY A 29 5.55 16.44 39.40
N GLU A 30 6.18 17.61 39.24
CA GLU A 30 7.33 17.81 38.36
C GLU A 30 8.36 16.71 38.64
N ASP A 31 8.72 15.92 37.64
CA ASP A 31 10.09 15.41 37.57
C ASP A 31 10.49 15.22 36.12
N ASP A 32 11.70 15.68 35.88
CA ASP A 32 12.39 15.82 34.63
C ASP A 32 12.73 14.41 34.12
N SER A 33 12.11 14.03 33.00
CA SER A 33 12.56 12.88 32.23
C SER A 33 12.30 13.19 30.78
N GLU A 34 13.26 13.94 30.24
CA GLU A 34 13.72 13.95 28.87
C GLU A 34 13.52 12.56 28.22
N ILE A 35 12.34 12.33 27.65
CA ILE A 35 12.15 11.26 26.67
C ILE A 35 12.86 11.77 25.41
N VAL A 36 14.17 11.56 25.36
CA VAL A 36 14.92 11.52 24.11
C VAL A 36 14.31 10.36 23.32
N VAL A 37 13.27 10.67 22.55
CA VAL A 37 12.83 9.84 21.43
C VAL A 37 14.00 9.85 20.45
N SER A 38 14.92 8.92 20.64
CA SER A 38 15.96 8.57 19.67
C SER A 38 15.30 7.89 18.48
N SER A 39 14.49 8.65 17.73
CA SER A 39 13.94 8.28 16.42
C SER A 39 14.88 8.74 15.32
N ARG A 40 16.18 8.40 15.42
CA ARG A 40 17.18 8.84 14.44
C ARG A 40 18.11 7.77 13.91
N GLN A 41 17.82 6.49 14.14
CA GLN A 41 18.75 5.44 13.69
C GLN A 41 18.15 4.29 12.89
N ASP A 42 16.99 4.49 12.26
CA ASP A 42 16.45 3.54 11.26
C ASP A 42 15.97 4.25 9.97
N GLN A 43 16.31 5.52 9.77
CA GLN A 43 15.87 6.30 8.60
C GLN A 43 16.90 6.37 7.46
N GLU A 44 18.03 5.65 7.58
CA GLU A 44 19.10 5.71 6.58
C GLU A 44 19.11 4.48 5.65
N SER A 45 18.44 3.38 6.01
CA SER A 45 18.38 2.17 5.17
C SER A 45 17.19 2.10 4.22
N LEU A 46 16.20 3.00 4.36
CA LEU A 46 14.98 3.02 3.53
C LEU A 46 15.00 4.04 2.38
N LYS A 47 16.04 4.87 2.30
CA LYS A 47 16.07 6.01 1.36
C LYS A 47 16.24 5.63 -0.11
N ASN A 48 16.52 4.36 -0.42
CA ASN A 48 16.80 3.91 -1.79
C ASN A 48 15.69 3.06 -2.42
N ASN A 49 14.56 2.84 -1.75
CA ASN A 49 13.47 1.99 -2.24
C ASN A 49 12.18 2.74 -2.54
N SER A 50 12.19 4.07 -2.47
CA SER A 50 11.09 4.89 -2.96
C SER A 50 11.07 4.77 -4.49
N VAL A 51 9.92 4.36 -5.05
CA VAL A 51 9.65 4.54 -6.48
C VAL A 51 9.84 6.03 -6.77
N GLU A 52 10.64 6.38 -7.77
CA GLU A 52 10.76 7.78 -8.20
C GLU A 52 9.37 8.26 -8.62
N ASN A 53 9.04 9.53 -8.33
CA ASN A 53 7.76 10.06 -8.77
C ASN A 53 7.79 10.21 -10.29
N ALA A 54 6.85 9.57 -10.98
CA ALA A 54 6.71 9.71 -12.42
C ALA A 54 6.46 11.18 -12.81
N LYS A 55 7.11 11.60 -13.91
CA LYS A 55 7.03 12.99 -14.40
C LYS A 55 5.79 13.25 -15.23
N ASP A 56 5.34 12.24 -15.96
CA ASP A 56 4.19 12.26 -16.84
C ASP A 56 3.58 10.85 -16.99
N CYS A 57 2.51 10.73 -17.77
CA CYS A 57 1.79 9.48 -17.96
C CYS A 57 2.57 8.41 -18.74
N ASP A 58 3.42 8.81 -19.68
CA ASP A 58 4.25 7.85 -20.42
C ASP A 58 5.31 7.26 -19.47
N ASP A 59 6.01 8.12 -18.72
CA ASP A 59 6.99 7.76 -17.70
C ASP A 59 6.35 6.88 -16.60
N PHE A 60 5.14 7.22 -16.16
CA PHE A 60 4.42 6.43 -15.17
C PHE A 60 4.13 5.01 -15.67
N ILE A 61 3.55 4.88 -16.86
CA ILE A 61 3.15 3.56 -17.38
C ILE A 61 4.38 2.69 -17.68
N ASP A 62 5.46 3.28 -18.20
CA ASP A 62 6.70 2.54 -18.47
C ASP A 62 7.34 2.01 -17.19
N GLN A 63 7.42 2.84 -16.15
CA GLN A 63 7.93 2.42 -14.84
C GLN A 63 7.00 1.39 -14.17
N TYR A 64 5.68 1.52 -14.34
CA TYR A 64 4.70 0.56 -13.82
C TYR A 64 4.82 -0.81 -14.51
N GLU A 65 5.02 -0.83 -15.84
CA GLU A 65 5.25 -2.06 -16.61
C GLU A 65 6.52 -2.77 -16.13
N ALA A 66 7.62 -2.03 -15.97
CA ALA A 66 8.89 -2.58 -15.47
C ALA A 66 8.74 -3.18 -14.07
N TRP A 67 8.11 -2.44 -13.14
CA TRP A 67 7.84 -2.94 -11.80
C TRP A 67 6.94 -4.17 -11.81
N SER A 68 5.91 -4.21 -12.66
CA SER A 68 4.99 -5.35 -12.75
C SER A 68 5.71 -6.63 -13.19
N GLN A 69 6.71 -6.50 -14.08
CA GLN A 69 7.57 -7.62 -14.47
C GLN A 69 8.44 -8.11 -13.30
N GLU A 70 9.00 -7.20 -12.51
CA GLU A 70 9.74 -7.53 -11.29
C GLU A 70 8.85 -8.22 -10.24
N TYR A 71 7.59 -7.79 -10.12
CA TYR A 71 6.61 -8.41 -9.23
C TYR A 71 6.30 -9.85 -9.65
N VAL A 72 6.10 -10.12 -10.94
CA VAL A 72 5.92 -11.49 -11.44
C VAL A 72 7.15 -12.34 -11.18
N ALA A 73 8.36 -11.82 -11.42
CA ALA A 73 9.60 -12.53 -11.14
C ALA A 73 9.75 -12.85 -9.64
N PHE A 74 9.35 -11.91 -8.79
CA PHE A 74 9.26 -12.11 -7.35
C PHE A 74 8.26 -13.21 -6.97
N LEU A 75 7.06 -13.22 -7.57
CA LEU A 75 6.06 -14.25 -7.32
C LEU A 75 6.54 -15.65 -7.73
N SER A 76 7.26 -15.74 -8.85
CA SER A 76 7.88 -17.01 -9.28
C SER A 76 8.86 -17.52 -8.22
N LYS A 77 9.78 -16.67 -7.73
CA LYS A 77 10.71 -17.03 -6.66
C LYS A 77 9.97 -17.44 -5.39
N TYR A 78 8.98 -16.63 -4.99
CA TYR A 78 8.20 -16.85 -3.78
C TYR A 78 7.43 -18.19 -3.82
N LYS A 79 6.89 -18.56 -4.99
CA LYS A 79 6.18 -19.82 -5.17
C LYS A 79 7.08 -21.05 -4.92
N ASP A 80 8.31 -21.02 -5.41
CA ASP A 80 9.23 -22.16 -5.37
C ASP A 80 9.74 -22.46 -3.96
N ASP A 81 10.12 -21.43 -3.19
CA ASP A 81 10.53 -21.56 -1.78
C ASP A 81 10.26 -20.25 -1.01
N PRO A 82 9.07 -20.05 -0.43
CA PRO A 82 8.70 -18.81 0.25
C PRO A 82 9.66 -18.38 1.36
N MET A 83 10.35 -19.33 2.01
CA MET A 83 11.22 -19.07 3.15
C MET A 83 12.69 -18.85 2.77
N LYS A 84 13.13 -19.24 1.56
CA LYS A 84 14.51 -19.05 1.11
C LYS A 84 14.66 -18.15 -0.11
N ALA A 85 13.66 -18.05 -0.96
CA ALA A 85 13.77 -17.37 -2.24
C ALA A 85 13.58 -15.86 -2.15
N VAL A 86 12.99 -15.39 -1.05
CA VAL A 86 12.74 -13.97 -0.79
C VAL A 86 13.22 -13.64 0.61
N THR A 87 14.19 -12.72 0.70
CA THR A 87 14.62 -12.18 1.99
C THR A 87 13.52 -11.32 2.61
N SER A 88 13.52 -11.17 3.93
CA SER A 88 12.61 -10.24 4.62
C SER A 88 12.70 -8.81 4.06
N LYS A 89 13.90 -8.41 3.61
CA LYS A 89 14.15 -7.14 2.95
C LYS A 89 13.49 -7.04 1.57
N GLU A 90 13.72 -8.00 0.68
CA GLU A 90 13.09 -8.00 -0.67
C GLU A 90 11.56 -8.03 -0.58
N TYR A 91 11.00 -8.79 0.37
CA TYR A 91 9.56 -8.80 0.62
C TYR A 91 9.06 -7.41 1.05
N GLN A 92 9.73 -6.78 2.02
CA GLN A 92 9.39 -5.44 2.48
C GLN A 92 9.49 -4.39 1.37
N GLU A 93 10.55 -4.45 0.55
CA GLU A 93 10.76 -3.56 -0.59
C GLU A 93 9.64 -3.70 -1.62
N MET A 94 9.27 -4.94 -1.96
CA MET A 94 8.17 -5.19 -2.90
C MET A 94 6.83 -4.64 -2.38
N MET A 95 6.53 -4.86 -1.10
CA MET A 95 5.31 -4.32 -0.47
C MET A 95 5.31 -2.79 -0.39
N GLN A 96 6.46 -2.18 -0.09
CA GLN A 96 6.60 -0.72 -0.09
C GLN A 96 6.37 -0.14 -1.48
N ARG A 97 7.00 -0.71 -2.51
CA ARG A 97 6.81 -0.26 -3.90
C ARG A 97 5.38 -0.45 -4.38
N ALA A 98 4.72 -1.56 -4.02
CA ALA A 98 3.29 -1.76 -4.31
C ALA A 98 2.42 -0.65 -3.69
N SER A 99 2.70 -0.27 -2.44
CA SER A 99 2.01 0.85 -1.77
C SER A 99 2.29 2.19 -2.47
N SER A 100 3.55 2.46 -2.84
CA SER A 100 3.92 3.66 -3.58
C SER A 100 3.22 3.75 -4.93
N TRP A 101 3.11 2.64 -5.67
CA TRP A 101 2.38 2.61 -6.94
C TRP A 101 0.90 2.92 -6.78
N SER A 102 0.25 2.38 -5.73
CA SER A 102 -1.13 2.73 -5.43
C SER A 102 -1.31 4.23 -5.19
N GLN A 103 -0.35 4.89 -4.52
CA GLN A 103 -0.40 6.33 -4.27
C GLN A 103 -0.11 7.15 -5.52
N GLN A 104 0.90 6.77 -6.31
CA GLN A 104 1.24 7.45 -7.55
C GLN A 104 0.09 7.35 -8.57
N TRP A 105 -0.54 6.18 -8.70
CA TRP A 105 -1.74 6.02 -9.52
C TRP A 105 -2.83 7.00 -9.11
N LEU A 106 -3.12 7.17 -7.81
CA LEU A 106 -4.12 8.15 -7.37
C LEU A 106 -3.73 9.58 -7.75
N SER A 107 -2.44 9.93 -7.72
CA SER A 107 -1.97 11.28 -8.10
C SER A 107 -2.00 11.56 -9.60
N ILE A 108 -1.77 10.56 -10.45
CA ILE A 108 -1.61 10.75 -11.90
C ILE A 108 -2.79 10.21 -12.72
N SER A 109 -3.65 9.38 -12.11
CA SER A 109 -4.81 8.76 -12.77
C SER A 109 -5.76 9.78 -13.38
N VAL A 110 -5.97 10.93 -12.74
CA VAL A 110 -6.84 11.98 -13.29
C VAL A 110 -6.32 12.48 -14.63
N SER A 111 -5.00 12.66 -14.77
CA SER A 111 -4.37 13.09 -16.02
C SER A 111 -4.25 11.96 -17.05
N CYS A 112 -4.03 10.71 -16.63
CA CYS A 112 -3.81 9.60 -17.56
C CYS A 112 -5.12 8.93 -18.01
N ALA A 113 -6.10 8.80 -17.13
CA ALA A 113 -7.37 8.10 -17.40
C ALA A 113 -8.28 8.82 -18.40
N GLN A 114 -8.03 10.09 -18.71
CA GLN A 114 -8.77 10.81 -19.75
C GLN A 114 -8.26 10.51 -21.17
N ASN A 115 -7.16 9.75 -21.30
CA ASN A 115 -6.56 9.41 -22.57
C ASN A 115 -6.64 7.90 -22.81
N SER A 116 -7.40 7.50 -23.83
CA SER A 116 -7.62 6.09 -24.17
C SER A 116 -6.33 5.32 -24.47
N LYS A 117 -5.28 5.98 -24.95
CA LYS A 117 -3.94 5.36 -25.16
C LYS A 117 -3.42 4.75 -23.86
N TYR A 118 -3.58 5.46 -22.74
CA TYR A 118 -3.05 5.02 -21.44
C TYR A 118 -3.94 3.98 -20.78
N GLU A 119 -5.24 4.06 -21.00
CA GLU A 119 -6.18 3.01 -20.61
C GLU A 119 -5.84 1.68 -21.32
N GLU A 120 -5.68 1.71 -22.65
CA GLU A 120 -5.29 0.54 -23.45
C GLU A 120 -3.95 -0.04 -22.98
N ARG A 121 -2.93 0.80 -22.78
CA ARG A 121 -1.64 0.34 -22.27
C ARG A 121 -1.72 -0.29 -20.88
N MET A 122 -2.51 0.28 -19.97
CA MET A 122 -2.71 -0.30 -18.65
C MET A 122 -3.41 -1.65 -18.74
N GLN A 123 -4.43 -1.77 -19.60
CA GLN A 123 -5.10 -3.05 -19.83
C GLN A 123 -4.13 -4.10 -20.39
N GLU A 124 -3.30 -3.75 -21.37
CA GLU A 124 -2.29 -4.67 -21.91
C GLU A 124 -1.29 -5.14 -20.84
N ILE A 125 -0.86 -4.25 -19.94
CA ILE A 125 0.03 -4.59 -18.84
C ILE A 125 -0.68 -5.55 -17.88
N THR A 126 -1.92 -5.24 -17.49
CA THR A 126 -2.73 -6.10 -16.62
C THR A 126 -2.91 -7.49 -17.23
N ASP A 127 -3.33 -7.58 -18.50
CA ASP A 127 -3.54 -8.87 -19.17
C ASP A 127 -2.24 -9.71 -19.21
N LYS A 128 -1.10 -9.08 -19.53
CA LYS A 128 0.22 -9.75 -19.52
C LYS A 128 0.60 -10.24 -18.12
N VAL A 129 0.34 -9.43 -17.08
CA VAL A 129 0.65 -9.79 -15.69
C VAL A 129 -0.24 -10.92 -15.22
N GLU A 130 -1.56 -10.83 -15.46
CA GLU A 130 -2.53 -11.86 -15.12
C GLU A 130 -2.20 -13.18 -15.82
N GLN A 131 -1.88 -13.14 -17.11
CA GLN A 131 -1.45 -14.33 -17.85
C GLN A 131 -0.22 -14.97 -17.20
N LYS A 132 0.82 -14.19 -16.90
CA LYS A 132 2.03 -14.74 -16.27
C LYS A 132 1.78 -15.27 -14.87
N ILE A 133 0.92 -14.61 -14.07
CA ILE A 133 0.52 -15.09 -12.75
C ILE A 133 -0.24 -16.42 -12.86
N ALA A 134 -1.13 -16.55 -13.85
CA ALA A 134 -1.85 -17.79 -14.13
C ALA A 134 -0.91 -18.90 -14.62
N GLU A 135 0.11 -18.60 -15.44
CA GLU A 135 1.16 -19.54 -15.86
C GLU A 135 1.99 -20.03 -14.67
N LEU A 136 2.20 -19.18 -13.67
CA LEU A 136 2.79 -19.57 -12.39
C LEU A 136 1.83 -20.44 -11.56
N GLY A 137 0.55 -20.58 -11.90
CA GLY A 137 -0.41 -21.41 -11.19
C GLY A 137 -0.87 -20.81 -9.85
N PHE A 138 -1.06 -19.50 -9.82
CA PHE A 138 -1.85 -18.79 -8.81
C PHE A 138 -3.32 -18.70 -9.22
#